data_AF-A0A534KJ44-F1
#
_entry.id   AF-A0A534KJ44-F1
#
_cell.length_a   1.000
_cell.length_b   1.000
_cell.length_c   1.000
_cell.angle_alpha   90.00
_cell.angle_beta   90.00
_cell.angle_gamma   90.00
#
_symmetry.space_group_name_H-M   'P 1'
#
loop_
_entity.id
_entity.type
_entity.pdbx_description
1 polymer ?
#
loop_
_entity_poly.entity_id
_entity_poly.type
_entity_poly.pdbx_seq_one_letter_code
_entity_poly.pdbx_strand_id
1 'polypeptide(L)'
;MASETRGPLLYAYRPIPANPMTVAVLLLGLVVTFVIGPIAAGPEGLWPLGGLCFVPVALVVAAMIVFKPSPTFVFENGIEISLPLWQRIRGARGYYAWSEIRDIYPRSYEIGGAFLSPFASSAGTLVHTGIGLDTNAGEHLLIRFTPGSIRAFRAESQGYLEAMAVIRNRFTRRAEPMVTTAKTFSDQQVLAMQAAAREPLVPITGVFVAFFLPPSIIAAILIALSAARVVLTPIILFVALVVALIPPAVSMIRTLRQSERRNEILSELAKYQEHLREAAEAAPTLRASQGS
;
A
#
# COMPACT_ATOMS: atom_id res chain seq x y z
N MET A 1 11.46 26.32 -18.06
CA MET A 1 12.83 25.96 -17.61
C MET A 1 12.91 24.60 -16.90
N ALA A 2 11.93 24.17 -16.09
CA ALA A 2 11.95 22.81 -15.48
C ALA A 2 11.61 21.66 -16.46
N SER A 3 11.00 21.91 -17.61
CA SER A 3 10.65 20.87 -18.60
C SER A 3 11.84 20.45 -19.47
N GLU A 4 12.76 21.36 -19.77
CA GLU A 4 13.92 21.07 -20.62
C GLU A 4 14.91 20.13 -19.92
N THR A 5 15.07 20.24 -18.60
CA THR A 5 15.95 19.36 -17.81
C THR A 5 15.39 17.94 -17.64
N ARG A 6 14.07 17.77 -17.67
CA ARG A 6 13.41 16.45 -17.53
C ARG A 6 13.41 15.64 -18.83
N GLY A 7 13.52 16.30 -19.98
CA GLY A 7 13.34 15.69 -21.29
C GLY A 7 11.86 15.38 -21.60
N PRO A 8 11.57 14.76 -22.76
CA PRO A 8 10.21 14.46 -23.18
C PRO A 8 9.50 13.51 -22.22
N LEU A 9 8.18 13.71 -22.07
CA LEU A 9 7.30 12.80 -21.34
C LEU A 9 7.12 11.52 -22.14
N LEU A 10 7.47 10.37 -21.55
CA LEU A 10 7.34 9.06 -22.17
C LEU A 10 6.03 8.37 -21.79
N TYR A 11 5.57 8.56 -20.54
CA TYR A 11 4.34 7.93 -20.06
C TYR A 11 3.72 8.68 -18.88
N ALA A 12 2.40 8.62 -18.76
CA ALA A 12 1.65 9.22 -17.66
C ALA A 12 0.64 8.22 -17.09
N TYR A 13 0.76 7.93 -15.80
CA TYR A 13 -0.21 7.14 -15.06
C TYR A 13 -1.01 8.03 -14.11
N ARG A 14 -2.34 7.90 -14.15
CA ARG A 14 -3.24 8.59 -13.21
C ARG A 14 -3.85 7.56 -12.26
N PRO A 15 -3.41 7.51 -11.00
CA PRO A 15 -3.95 6.57 -10.03
C PRO A 15 -5.44 6.81 -9.78
N ILE A 16 -6.15 5.74 -9.42
CA ILE A 16 -7.55 5.84 -9.01
C ILE A 16 -7.61 6.69 -7.73
N PRO A 17 -8.47 7.72 -7.66
CA PRO A 17 -8.46 8.68 -6.56
C PRO A 17 -8.81 8.08 -5.20
N ALA A 18 -9.63 7.02 -5.19
CA ALA A 18 -9.98 6.28 -3.99
C ALA A 18 -10.13 4.79 -4.30
N ASN A 19 -9.68 3.93 -3.39
CA ASN A 19 -9.87 2.51 -3.57
C ASN A 19 -11.37 2.14 -3.38
N PRO A 20 -11.84 1.02 -3.96
CA PRO A 20 -13.24 0.60 -3.83
C PRO A 20 -13.71 0.39 -2.38
N MET A 21 -12.83 -0.04 -1.47
CA MET A 21 -13.16 -0.23 -0.05
C MET A 21 -13.42 1.09 0.67
N THR A 22 -12.64 2.14 0.41
CA THR A 22 -12.84 3.47 0.96
C THR A 22 -14.18 4.05 0.49
N VAL A 23 -14.53 3.82 -0.78
CA VAL A 23 -15.85 4.17 -1.31
C VAL A 23 -16.95 3.39 -0.60
N ALA A 24 -16.78 2.08 -0.39
CA ALA A 24 -17.75 1.27 0.35
C ALA A 24 -17.93 1.73 1.80
N VAL A 25 -16.84 2.06 2.51
CA VAL A 25 -16.88 2.60 3.87
C VAL A 25 -17.59 3.96 3.89
N LEU A 26 -17.35 4.82 2.90
CA LEU A 26 -18.06 6.09 2.77
C LEU A 26 -19.56 5.85 2.58
N LEU A 27 -19.95 4.96 1.65
CA LEU A 27 -21.36 4.64 1.40
C LEU A 27 -22.03 4.06 2.64
N LEU A 28 -21.38 3.13 3.35
CA LEU A 28 -21.89 2.59 4.60
C LEU A 28 -22.04 3.67 5.67
N GLY A 29 -21.02 4.53 5.83
CA GLY A 29 -21.08 5.68 6.73
C GLY A 29 -22.25 6.60 6.39
N LEU A 30 -22.47 6.90 5.11
CA LEU A 30 -23.60 7.70 4.65
C LEU A 30 -24.94 7.04 4.97
N VAL A 31 -25.10 5.74 4.76
CA VAL A 31 -26.35 5.02 5.09
C VAL A 31 -26.59 4.99 6.59
N VAL A 32 -25.57 4.66 7.40
CA VAL A 32 -25.69 4.61 8.86
C VAL A 32 -26.02 5.99 9.42
N THR A 33 -25.34 7.02 8.94
CA THR A 33 -25.52 8.40 9.41
C THR A 33 -26.84 9.00 8.88
N PHE A 34 -27.15 8.95 7.59
CA PHE A 34 -28.28 9.69 7.03
C PHE A 34 -29.59 8.89 6.92
N VAL A 35 -29.57 7.57 7.12
CA VAL A 35 -30.77 6.72 7.01
C VAL A 35 -31.06 6.01 8.32
N ILE A 36 -30.15 5.15 8.79
CA ILE A 36 -30.40 4.29 9.95
C ILE A 36 -30.47 5.10 11.24
N GLY A 37 -29.51 6.02 11.45
CA GLY A 37 -29.45 6.88 12.63
C GLY A 37 -30.76 7.65 12.90
N PRO A 38 -31.29 8.41 11.91
CA PRO A 38 -32.57 9.11 12.05
C PRO A 38 -33.75 8.18 12.37
N ILE A 39 -33.83 7.02 11.73
CA ILE A 39 -34.91 6.04 11.94
C ILE A 39 -34.83 5.44 13.35
N ALA A 40 -33.64 5.04 13.77
CA ALA A 40 -33.40 4.37 15.06
C ALA A 40 -33.53 5.32 16.26
N ALA A 41 -33.36 6.63 16.06
CA ALA A 41 -33.42 7.63 17.12
C ALA A 41 -34.79 8.29 17.32
N GLY A 42 -35.83 7.85 16.60
CA GLY A 42 -37.20 8.34 16.80
C GLY A 42 -37.93 7.61 17.94
N PRO A 43 -38.76 8.29 18.78
CA PRO A 43 -39.05 9.73 18.86
C PRO A 43 -38.27 10.49 19.96
N GLU A 44 -37.46 9.80 20.78
CA GLU A 44 -36.82 10.36 21.98
C GLU A 44 -35.38 10.89 21.76
N GLY A 45 -34.99 11.11 20.49
CA GLY A 45 -34.21 12.29 20.14
C GLY A 45 -32.77 12.31 20.63
N LEU A 46 -31.97 11.35 20.18
CA LEU A 46 -30.51 11.48 20.22
C LEU A 46 -29.92 11.88 18.86
N TRP A 47 -30.72 11.94 17.80
CA TRP A 47 -30.25 12.29 16.45
C TRP A 47 -30.57 13.75 16.07
N PRO A 48 -29.61 14.51 15.51
CA PRO A 48 -28.17 14.24 15.45
C PRO A 48 -27.53 14.58 16.81
N LEU A 49 -26.66 13.72 17.35
CA LEU A 49 -25.96 13.87 18.65
C LEU A 49 -25.07 15.14 18.72
N GLY A 50 -25.65 16.34 18.67
CA GLY A 50 -24.91 17.61 18.52
C GLY A 50 -24.00 17.67 17.29
N GLY A 51 -24.25 16.83 16.28
CA GLY A 51 -23.40 16.67 15.09
C GLY A 51 -22.27 15.64 15.21
N LEU A 52 -22.05 15.01 16.38
CA LEU A 52 -21.02 13.98 16.58
C LEU A 52 -21.21 12.76 15.67
N CYS A 53 -22.45 12.46 15.29
CA CYS A 53 -22.80 11.37 14.39
C CYS A 53 -22.31 11.57 12.94
N PHE A 54 -21.93 12.79 12.55
CA PHE A 54 -21.33 13.08 11.25
C PHE A 54 -19.80 12.95 11.26
N VAL A 55 -19.17 12.88 12.44
CA VAL A 55 -17.71 12.80 12.58
C VAL A 55 -17.11 11.63 11.79
N PRO A 56 -17.66 10.39 11.83
CA PRO A 56 -17.13 9.29 11.04
C PRO A 56 -17.12 9.57 9.53
N VAL A 57 -18.20 10.16 9.00
CA VAL A 57 -18.30 10.53 7.58
C VAL A 57 -17.29 11.62 7.24
N ALA A 58 -17.20 12.65 8.07
CA ALA A 58 -16.23 13.74 7.89
C ALA A 58 -14.79 13.23 7.89
N LEU A 59 -14.45 12.29 8.79
CA LEU A 59 -13.13 11.66 8.86
C LEU A 59 -12.82 10.85 7.60
N VAL A 60 -13.77 10.08 7.06
CA VAL A 60 -13.58 9.31 5.83
C VAL A 60 -13.35 10.24 4.64
N VAL A 61 -14.15 11.30 4.49
CA VAL A 61 -14.00 12.29 3.43
C VAL A 61 -12.66 13.03 3.54
N ALA A 62 -12.30 13.47 4.75
CA ALA A 62 -11.02 14.12 5.00
C ALA A 62 -9.85 13.18 4.64
N ALA A 63 -9.93 11.91 5.04
CA ALA A 63 -8.92 10.91 4.68
C ALA A 63 -8.79 10.74 3.16
N MET A 64 -9.91 10.65 2.43
CA MET A 64 -9.89 10.56 0.96
C MET A 64 -9.16 11.75 0.30
N ILE A 65 -9.36 12.96 0.82
CA ILE A 65 -8.71 14.17 0.30
C ILE A 65 -7.22 14.17 0.63
N VAL A 66 -6.89 13.93 1.90
CA VAL A 66 -5.51 13.95 2.44
C VAL A 66 -4.63 12.90 1.77
N PHE A 67 -5.18 11.71 1.51
CA PHE A 67 -4.47 10.59 0.87
C PHE A 67 -4.62 10.55 -0.66
N LYS A 68 -5.26 11.55 -1.28
CA LYS A 68 -5.45 11.61 -2.74
C LYS A 68 -4.09 11.59 -3.46
N PRO A 69 -3.81 10.57 -4.29
CA PRO A 69 -2.54 10.45 -5.00
C PRO A 69 -2.43 11.47 -6.15
N SER A 70 -1.22 11.95 -6.42
CA SER A 70 -0.90 12.66 -7.66
C SER A 70 -0.63 11.67 -8.80
N PRO A 71 -0.69 12.13 -10.07
CA PRO A 71 -0.24 11.32 -11.20
C PRO A 71 1.24 10.93 -11.07
N THR A 72 1.63 9.84 -11.72
CA THR A 72 3.02 9.45 -11.95
C THR A 72 3.39 9.77 -13.39
N PHE A 73 4.54 10.40 -13.61
CA PHE A 73 5.01 10.77 -14.94
C PHE A 73 6.42 10.21 -15.16
N VAL A 74 6.61 9.50 -16.27
CA VAL A 74 7.91 8.96 -16.69
C VAL A 74 8.44 9.87 -17.79
N PHE A 75 9.61 10.47 -17.56
CA PHE A 75 10.31 11.33 -18.51
C PHE A 75 11.60 10.65 -18.99
N GLU A 76 12.20 11.19 -20.05
CA GLU A 76 13.47 10.69 -20.59
C GLU A 76 14.63 10.75 -19.58
N ASN A 77 14.68 11.78 -18.73
CA ASN A 77 15.75 12.00 -17.75
C ASN A 77 15.36 11.72 -16.28
N GLY A 78 14.13 11.29 -16.02
CA GLY A 78 13.71 10.93 -14.66
C GLY A 78 12.25 10.56 -14.53
N ILE A 79 11.79 10.42 -13.29
CA ILE A 79 10.42 10.03 -12.95
C ILE A 79 9.85 10.94 -11.87
N GLU A 80 8.60 11.32 -12.05
CA GLU A 80 7.80 11.98 -11.03
C GLU A 80 6.87 10.95 -10.37
N ILE A 81 7.08 10.70 -9.09
CA ILE A 81 6.37 9.67 -8.34
C ILE A 81 5.01 10.17 -7.81
N SER A 82 4.04 9.26 -7.69
CA SER A 82 2.75 9.57 -7.08
C SER A 82 2.90 9.84 -5.58
N LEU A 83 2.54 11.04 -5.14
CA LEU A 83 2.53 11.44 -3.73
C LEU A 83 1.11 11.77 -3.25
N PRO A 84 0.73 11.37 -2.02
CA PRO A 84 -0.51 11.83 -1.41
C PRO A 84 -0.47 13.34 -1.17
N LEU A 85 -1.66 13.97 -1.13
CA LEU A 85 -1.80 15.43 -0.97
C LEU A 85 -1.02 15.97 0.23
N TRP A 86 -1.04 15.30 1.38
CA TRP A 86 -0.32 15.77 2.57
C TRP A 86 1.20 15.81 2.40
N GLN A 87 1.79 14.88 1.65
CA GLN A 87 3.23 14.90 1.35
C GLN A 87 3.56 16.05 0.40
N ARG A 88 2.69 16.30 -0.58
CA ARG A 88 2.84 17.45 -1.49
C ARG A 88 2.76 18.78 -0.75
N ILE A 89 1.83 18.92 0.20
CA ILE A 89 1.70 20.12 1.05
C ILE A 89 2.97 20.31 1.89
N ARG A 90 3.57 19.22 2.38
CA ARG A 90 4.86 19.26 3.10
C ARG A 90 6.08 19.52 2.21
N GLY A 91 5.89 19.70 0.90
CA GLY A 91 6.99 19.93 -0.04
C GLY A 91 7.86 18.70 -0.27
N ALA A 92 7.32 17.49 -0.10
CA ALA A 92 8.05 16.26 -0.37
C ALA A 92 8.53 16.22 -1.83
N ARG A 93 9.74 15.70 -2.02
CA ARG A 93 10.36 15.57 -3.34
C ARG A 93 9.56 14.58 -4.20
N GLY A 94 8.99 15.07 -5.31
CA GLY A 94 8.25 14.24 -6.25
C GLY A 94 9.06 13.75 -7.44
N TYR A 95 10.11 14.46 -7.84
CA TYR A 95 10.89 14.15 -9.05
C TYR A 95 12.27 13.58 -8.70
N TYR A 96 12.63 12.48 -9.35
CA TYR A 96 13.90 11.79 -9.23
C TYR A 96 14.53 11.64 -10.60
N ALA A 97 15.75 12.12 -10.78
CA ALA A 97 16.48 11.95 -12.02
C ALA A 97 17.02 10.51 -12.12
N TRP A 98 17.11 9.95 -13.33
CA TRP A 98 17.65 8.59 -13.50
C TRP A 98 19.09 8.47 -13.00
N SER A 99 19.88 9.55 -13.09
CA SER A 99 21.25 9.61 -12.56
C SER A 99 21.35 9.47 -11.03
N GLU A 100 20.25 9.74 -10.31
CA GLU A 100 20.19 9.62 -8.85
C GLU A 100 19.67 8.25 -8.40
N ILE A 101 19.18 7.44 -9.34
CA ILE A 101 18.58 6.15 -9.10
C ILE A 101 19.62 5.07 -9.41
N ARG A 102 19.85 4.20 -8.42
CA ARG A 102 20.79 3.09 -8.49
C ARG A 102 20.16 1.84 -9.08
N ASP A 103 18.94 1.52 -8.63
CA ASP A 103 18.22 0.33 -9.06
C ASP A 103 16.74 0.63 -9.34
N ILE A 104 16.22 0.07 -10.41
CA ILE A 104 14.80 0.11 -10.80
C ILE A 104 14.36 -1.33 -11.07
N TYR A 105 13.34 -1.78 -10.36
CA TYR A 105 12.91 -3.18 -10.44
C TYR A 105 11.41 -3.31 -10.18
N PRO A 106 10.77 -4.38 -10.69
CA PRO A 106 9.45 -4.78 -10.26
C PRO A 106 9.41 -4.95 -8.74
N ARG A 107 8.53 -4.25 -8.04
CA ARG A 107 8.41 -4.40 -6.59
C ARG A 107 7.02 -4.87 -6.22
N SER A 108 6.97 -6.04 -5.62
CA SER A 108 5.75 -6.50 -4.96
C SER A 108 5.51 -5.65 -3.71
N TYR A 109 4.28 -5.22 -3.52
CA TYR A 109 3.85 -4.54 -2.32
C TYR A 109 2.45 -5.00 -1.95
N GLU A 110 2.16 -4.97 -0.66
CA GLU A 110 0.80 -5.13 -0.18
C GLU A 110 0.15 -3.76 -0.08
N ILE A 111 -0.97 -3.58 -0.79
CA ILE A 111 -1.91 -2.54 -0.37
C ILE A 111 -2.42 -3.03 0.97
N GLY A 112 -2.13 -2.29 2.04
CA GLY A 112 -2.51 -2.63 3.39
C GLY A 112 -4.01 -2.86 3.55
N GLY A 113 -4.49 -4.03 3.15
CA GLY A 113 -5.75 -4.59 3.61
C GLY A 113 -5.73 -4.66 5.13
N ALA A 114 -4.54 -4.82 5.75
CA ALA A 114 -4.35 -4.76 7.19
C ALA A 114 -4.86 -3.46 7.84
N PHE A 115 -4.94 -2.34 7.10
CA PHE A 115 -5.42 -1.07 7.63
C PHE A 115 -6.96 -0.94 7.65
N LEU A 116 -7.68 -1.75 6.85
CA LEU A 116 -9.14 -1.61 6.67
C LEU A 116 -9.91 -2.92 6.93
N SER A 117 -9.27 -4.08 6.76
CA SER A 117 -9.79 -5.40 7.13
C SER A 117 -8.64 -6.39 7.33
N PRO A 118 -8.40 -6.82 8.58
CA PRO A 118 -7.43 -7.88 8.88
C PRO A 118 -7.65 -9.14 8.04
N PHE A 119 -8.91 -9.44 7.67
CA PHE A 119 -9.29 -10.62 6.89
C PHE A 119 -8.88 -10.56 5.41
N ALA A 120 -8.83 -9.37 4.81
CA ALA A 120 -8.45 -9.21 3.40
C ALA A 120 -6.94 -9.35 3.19
N SER A 121 -6.14 -9.05 4.22
CA SER A 121 -4.67 -9.08 4.17
C SER A 121 -4.09 -10.36 4.77
N SER A 122 -4.79 -11.02 5.71
CA SER A 122 -4.28 -12.22 6.40
C SER A 122 -4.10 -13.42 5.48
N ALA A 123 -4.84 -13.49 4.38
CA ALA A 123 -4.74 -14.58 3.41
C ALA A 123 -3.57 -14.43 2.43
N GLY A 124 -2.83 -13.31 2.45
CA GLY A 124 -1.74 -13.06 1.49
C GLY A 124 -2.21 -12.94 0.04
N THR A 125 -3.51 -12.74 -0.19
CA THR A 125 -4.17 -12.84 -1.50
C THR A 125 -4.09 -11.57 -2.34
N LEU A 126 -3.61 -10.45 -1.79
CA LEU A 126 -3.55 -9.14 -2.46
C LEU A 126 -2.11 -8.62 -2.52
N VAL A 127 -1.25 -9.36 -3.20
CA VAL A 127 0.06 -8.86 -3.63
C VAL A 127 -0.16 -8.03 -4.88
N HIS A 128 0.18 -6.74 -4.82
CA HIS A 128 0.17 -5.85 -5.96
C HIS A 128 1.59 -5.66 -6.48
N THR A 129 1.74 -5.52 -7.78
CA THR A 129 3.02 -5.18 -8.38
C THR A 129 3.09 -3.68 -8.64
N GLY A 130 4.18 -3.09 -8.20
CA GLY A 130 4.57 -1.71 -8.47
C GLY A 130 6.01 -1.62 -8.93
N ILE A 131 6.57 -0.42 -8.88
CA ILE A 131 7.97 -0.18 -9.27
C ILE A 131 8.74 0.25 -8.03
N GLY A 132 9.81 -0.46 -7.71
CA GLY A 132 10.78 -0.09 -6.69
C GLY A 132 11.86 0.79 -7.30
N LEU A 133 12.22 1.86 -6.59
CA LEU A 133 13.40 2.67 -6.92
C LEU A 133 14.30 2.71 -5.70
N ASP A 134 15.56 2.34 -5.87
CA ASP A 134 16.59 2.55 -4.87
C ASP A 134 17.48 3.70 -5.33
N THR A 135 17.62 4.73 -4.51
CA THR A 135 18.47 5.89 -4.84
C THR A 135 19.92 5.65 -4.44
N ASN A 136 20.83 6.43 -5.01
CA ASN A 136 22.25 6.46 -4.62
C ASN A 136 22.43 6.87 -3.14
N ALA A 137 21.49 7.63 -2.58
CA ALA A 137 21.48 8.04 -1.18
C ALA A 137 20.96 6.94 -0.22
N GLY A 138 20.54 5.78 -0.73
CA GLY A 138 19.99 4.69 0.07
C GLY A 138 18.49 4.81 0.36
N GLU A 139 17.79 5.77 -0.23
CA GLU A 139 16.33 5.84 -0.12
C GLU A 139 15.67 4.73 -0.95
N HIS A 140 14.66 4.08 -0.35
CA HIS A 140 13.84 3.06 -1.00
C HIS A 140 12.44 3.61 -1.27
N LEU A 141 12.10 3.79 -2.54
CA LEU A 141 10.82 4.33 -2.98
C LEU A 141 9.97 3.22 -3.61
N LEU A 142 8.66 3.37 -3.49
CA LEU A 142 7.69 2.47 -4.08
C LEU A 142 6.64 3.28 -4.83
N ILE A 143 6.55 3.06 -6.14
CA ILE A 143 5.47 3.58 -6.97
C ILE A 143 4.38 2.52 -7.01
N ARG A 144 3.20 2.90 -6.49
CA ARG A 144 2.03 2.02 -6.39
C ARG A 144 1.15 2.16 -7.63
N PHE A 145 0.67 1.03 -8.13
CA PHE A 145 -0.27 0.98 -9.24
C PHE A 145 -1.54 0.25 -8.80
N THR A 146 -2.65 0.97 -8.76
CA THR A 146 -3.94 0.42 -8.33
C THR A 146 -4.63 -0.26 -9.51
N PRO A 147 -5.05 -1.54 -9.39
CA PRO A 147 -5.83 -2.20 -10.42
C PRO A 147 -7.22 -1.56 -10.57
N GLY A 148 -7.65 -1.35 -11.81
CA GLY A 148 -8.92 -0.69 -12.17
C GLY A 148 -10.19 -1.49 -11.87
N SER A 149 -10.09 -2.81 -11.65
CA SER A 149 -11.25 -3.64 -11.35
C SER A 149 -10.89 -4.77 -10.39
N ILE A 150 -11.78 -5.06 -9.43
CA ILE A 150 -11.65 -6.20 -8.50
C ILE A 150 -11.72 -7.55 -9.24
N ARG A 151 -12.36 -7.59 -10.42
CA ARG A 151 -12.47 -8.83 -11.22
C ARG A 151 -11.13 -9.31 -11.80
N ALA A 152 -10.14 -8.43 -11.90
CA ALA A 152 -8.81 -8.78 -12.37
C ALA A 152 -7.81 -8.76 -11.19
N PHE A 153 -7.89 -9.75 -10.29
CA PHE A 153 -6.81 -10.14 -9.36
C PHE A 153 -5.55 -10.60 -10.12
N ARG A 154 -5.10 -9.81 -11.10
CA ARG A 154 -3.78 -9.93 -11.69
C ARG A 154 -2.83 -9.22 -10.75
N ALA A 155 -1.70 -9.85 -10.45
CA ALA A 155 -0.60 -9.19 -9.74
C ALA A 155 -0.20 -7.88 -10.45
N GLU A 156 -0.39 -7.83 -11.78
CA GLU A 156 0.03 -6.74 -12.65
C GLU A 156 -1.16 -5.93 -13.18
N SER A 157 -1.15 -4.62 -12.93
CA SER A 157 -2.11 -3.68 -13.52
C SER A 157 -1.61 -3.20 -14.90
N GLN A 158 -2.52 -2.83 -15.80
CA GLN A 158 -2.15 -2.25 -17.10
C GLN A 158 -1.25 -1.01 -16.94
N GLY A 159 -1.56 -0.15 -15.96
CA GLY A 159 -0.75 1.03 -15.67
C GLY A 159 0.69 0.69 -15.29
N TYR A 160 0.89 -0.40 -14.54
CA TYR A 160 2.21 -0.92 -14.20
C TYR A 160 2.92 -1.50 -15.44
N LEU A 161 2.24 -2.35 -16.22
CA LEU A 161 2.82 -2.99 -17.41
C LEU A 161 3.33 -1.96 -18.42
N GLU A 162 2.54 -0.93 -18.70
CA GLU A 162 2.89 0.15 -19.63
C GLU A 162 4.04 1.00 -19.08
N ALA A 163 3.99 1.40 -17.80
CA ALA A 163 5.08 2.14 -17.18
C ALA A 163 6.40 1.36 -17.22
N MET A 164 6.37 0.08 -16.86
CA MET A 164 7.56 -0.77 -16.79
C MET A 164 8.13 -1.04 -18.18
N ALA A 165 7.28 -1.21 -19.20
CA ALA A 165 7.71 -1.36 -20.59
C ALA A 165 8.42 -0.08 -21.10
N VAL A 166 7.89 1.10 -20.78
CA VAL A 166 8.48 2.38 -21.18
C VAL A 166 9.83 2.61 -20.48
N ILE A 167 9.92 2.31 -19.19
CA ILE A 167 11.17 2.41 -18.43
C ILE A 167 12.23 1.45 -19.00
N ARG A 168 11.88 0.16 -19.18
CA ARG A 168 12.79 -0.84 -19.79
C ARG A 168 13.31 -0.36 -21.14
N ASN A 169 12.40 0.05 -22.03
CA ASN A 169 12.77 0.56 -23.35
C ASN A 169 13.76 1.75 -23.26
N ARG A 170 13.53 2.70 -22.35
CA ARG A 170 14.43 3.82 -22.14
C ARG A 170 15.84 3.36 -21.71
N PHE A 171 15.94 2.45 -20.75
CA PHE A 171 17.23 1.94 -20.26
C PHE A 171 17.95 1.13 -21.34
N THR A 172 17.25 0.25 -22.04
CA THR A 172 17.80 -0.51 -23.18
C THR A 172 18.31 0.42 -24.28
N ARG A 173 17.56 1.46 -24.68
CA ARG A 173 17.99 2.43 -25.72
C ARG A 173 19.26 3.20 -25.34
N ARG A 174 19.50 3.40 -24.05
CA ARG A 174 20.70 4.08 -23.52
C ARG A 174 21.84 3.13 -23.19
N ALA A 175 21.64 1.82 -23.35
CA ALA A 175 22.56 0.78 -22.89
C ALA A 175 22.93 0.92 -21.40
N GLU A 176 21.98 1.39 -20.59
CA GLU A 176 22.13 1.53 -19.14
C GLU A 176 21.42 0.34 -18.46
N PRO A 177 22.04 -0.33 -17.48
CA PRO A 177 21.36 -1.35 -16.69
C PRO A 177 20.34 -0.71 -15.75
N MET A 178 19.19 -1.35 -15.58
CA MET A 178 18.20 -0.93 -14.58
C MET A 178 18.57 -1.38 -13.18
N VAL A 179 19.27 -2.51 -13.02
CA VAL A 179 19.67 -3.04 -11.72
C VAL A 179 21.17 -3.26 -11.70
N THR A 180 21.86 -2.54 -10.81
CA THR A 180 23.32 -2.61 -10.66
C THR A 180 23.75 -3.42 -9.43
N THR A 181 22.84 -3.62 -8.47
CA THR A 181 23.14 -4.28 -7.18
C THR A 181 22.56 -5.70 -7.05
N ALA A 182 22.16 -6.33 -8.15
CA ALA A 182 21.57 -7.66 -8.11
C ALA A 182 22.53 -8.70 -7.51
N LYS A 183 22.08 -9.40 -6.47
CA LYS A 183 22.78 -10.58 -5.93
C LYS A 183 22.50 -11.79 -6.80
N THR A 184 23.49 -12.64 -6.97
CA THR A 184 23.33 -13.97 -7.58
C THR A 184 22.80 -14.96 -6.55
N PHE A 185 21.76 -15.69 -6.89
CA PHE A 185 21.19 -16.73 -6.03
C PHE A 185 21.27 -18.09 -6.71
N SER A 186 21.47 -19.16 -5.94
CA SER A 186 21.29 -20.53 -6.43
C SER A 186 19.80 -20.88 -6.52
N ASP A 187 19.44 -21.88 -7.33
CA ASP A 187 18.04 -22.34 -7.45
C ASP A 187 17.44 -22.75 -6.10
N GLN A 188 18.24 -23.38 -5.24
CA GLN A 188 17.82 -23.74 -3.88
C GLN A 188 17.53 -22.51 -3.02
N GLN A 189 18.35 -21.46 -3.13
CA GLN A 189 18.12 -20.20 -2.41
C GLN A 189 16.87 -19.50 -2.93
N VAL A 190 16.64 -19.47 -4.25
CA VAL A 190 15.43 -18.89 -4.85
C VAL A 190 14.18 -19.61 -4.35
N LEU A 191 14.18 -20.96 -4.34
CA LEU A 191 13.05 -21.74 -3.83
C LEU A 191 12.80 -21.50 -2.33
N ALA A 192 13.87 -21.43 -1.51
CA ALA A 192 13.74 -21.15 -0.09
C ALA A 192 13.17 -19.74 0.18
N MET A 193 13.65 -18.73 -0.56
CA MET A 193 13.15 -17.36 -0.47
C MET A 193 11.69 -17.26 -0.93
N GLN A 194 11.31 -17.98 -1.99
CA GLN A 194 9.91 -18.05 -2.44
C GLN A 194 9.01 -18.75 -1.41
N ALA A 195 9.49 -19.80 -0.75
CA ALA A 195 8.75 -20.48 0.31
C ALA A 195 8.53 -19.54 1.50
N ALA A 196 9.58 -18.85 1.96
CA ALA A 196 9.48 -17.84 3.02
C ALA A 196 8.53 -16.69 2.67
N ALA A 197 8.54 -16.24 1.40
CA ALA A 197 7.64 -15.19 0.93
C ALA A 197 6.17 -15.62 0.83
N ARG A 198 5.86 -16.91 0.88
CA ARG A 198 4.49 -17.45 0.86
C ARG A 198 3.91 -17.69 2.25
N GLU A 199 4.70 -17.49 3.32
CA GLU A 199 4.20 -17.67 4.68
C GLU A 199 3.08 -16.66 5.00
N PRO A 200 1.97 -17.12 5.63
CA PRO A 200 0.87 -16.24 6.00
C PRO A 200 1.33 -15.19 7.01
N LEU A 201 0.90 -13.95 6.80
CA LEU A 201 1.28 -12.81 7.65
C LEU A 201 0.68 -12.87 9.05
N VAL A 202 -0.48 -13.50 9.19
CA VAL A 202 -1.14 -13.70 10.48
C VAL A 202 -1.83 -15.04 10.43
N PRO A 203 -1.65 -15.92 11.43
CA PRO A 203 -2.45 -17.13 11.52
C PRO A 203 -3.92 -16.77 11.67
N ILE A 204 -4.82 -17.58 11.10
CA ILE A 204 -6.28 -17.36 11.16
C ILE A 204 -6.76 -17.14 12.61
N THR A 205 -6.21 -17.90 13.56
CA THR A 205 -6.48 -17.74 15.00
C THR A 205 -6.18 -16.34 15.53
N GLY A 206 -5.09 -15.72 15.05
CA GLY A 206 -4.73 -14.35 15.40
C GLY A 206 -5.73 -13.32 14.89
N VAL A 207 -6.35 -13.57 13.74
CA VAL A 207 -7.40 -12.72 13.18
C VAL A 207 -8.69 -12.79 14.01
N PHE A 208 -9.11 -14.01 14.39
CA PHE A 208 -10.25 -14.20 15.29
C PHE A 208 -10.07 -13.45 16.61
N VAL A 209 -8.90 -13.61 17.24
CA VAL A 209 -8.60 -12.89 18.49
C VAL A 209 -8.64 -11.38 18.28
N ALA A 210 -8.00 -10.85 17.23
CA ALA A 210 -7.99 -9.41 16.97
C ALA A 210 -9.39 -8.80 16.75
N PHE A 211 -10.33 -9.58 16.21
CA PHE A 211 -11.69 -9.11 15.93
C PHE A 211 -12.65 -9.23 17.12
N PHE A 212 -12.62 -10.35 17.84
CA PHE A 212 -13.55 -10.61 18.94
C PHE A 212 -13.07 -10.08 20.29
N LEU A 213 -11.76 -9.85 20.45
CA LEU A 213 -11.20 -9.37 21.71
C LEU A 213 -11.64 -7.93 22.07
N PRO A 214 -11.69 -6.93 21.15
CA PRO A 214 -12.16 -5.59 21.47
C PRO A 214 -13.57 -5.54 22.08
N PRO A 215 -14.63 -6.12 21.46
CA PRO A 215 -15.96 -6.11 22.08
C PRO A 215 -15.99 -6.91 23.40
N SER A 216 -15.18 -7.96 23.52
CA SER A 216 -15.08 -8.75 24.77
C SER A 216 -14.44 -7.94 25.90
N ILE A 217 -13.39 -7.16 25.61
CA ILE A 217 -12.77 -6.23 26.56
C ILE A 217 -13.78 -5.17 27.00
N ILE A 218 -14.50 -4.56 26.06
CA ILE A 218 -15.54 -3.56 26.38
C ILE A 218 -16.59 -4.19 27.29
N ALA A 219 -17.13 -5.36 26.94
CA ALA A 219 -18.12 -6.05 27.75
C ALA A 219 -17.60 -6.35 29.16
N ALA A 220 -16.39 -6.89 29.29
CA ALA A 220 -15.78 -7.20 30.58
C ALA A 220 -15.58 -5.94 31.45
N ILE A 221 -15.11 -4.84 30.87
CA ILE A 221 -14.96 -3.56 31.56
C ILE A 221 -16.32 -3.05 32.05
N LEU A 222 -17.34 -3.08 31.19
CA LEU A 222 -18.69 -2.62 31.56
C LEU A 222 -19.31 -3.49 32.67
N ILE A 223 -19.14 -4.81 32.61
CA ILE A 223 -19.61 -5.73 33.66
C ILE A 223 -18.90 -5.44 34.99
N ALA A 224 -17.57 -5.25 34.98
CA ALA A 224 -16.81 -4.95 36.18
C ALA A 224 -17.19 -3.60 36.80
N LEU A 225 -17.36 -2.55 35.98
CA LEU A 225 -17.81 -1.23 36.43
C LEU A 225 -19.23 -1.27 37.00
N SER A 226 -20.12 -2.05 36.38
CA SER A 226 -21.48 -2.28 36.87
C SER A 226 -21.47 -2.99 38.22
N ALA A 227 -20.65 -4.03 38.38
CA ALA A 227 -20.50 -4.75 39.66
C ALA A 227 -19.96 -3.84 40.76
N ALA A 228 -19.06 -2.92 40.41
CA ALA A 228 -18.50 -1.91 41.32
C ALA A 228 -19.43 -0.68 41.52
N ARG A 229 -20.61 -0.64 40.88
CA ARG A 229 -21.57 0.48 40.92
C ARG A 229 -20.96 1.83 40.53
N VAL A 230 -19.99 1.82 39.62
CA VAL A 230 -19.37 3.04 39.11
C VAL A 230 -20.30 3.71 38.10
N VAL A 231 -20.53 5.02 38.25
CA VAL A 231 -21.30 5.81 37.27
C VAL A 231 -20.51 5.91 35.97
N LEU A 232 -21.10 5.47 34.87
CA LEU A 232 -20.50 5.55 33.54
C LEU A 232 -20.45 7.02 33.09
N THR A 233 -19.24 7.56 33.01
CA THR A 233 -18.99 8.88 32.43
C THR A 233 -18.41 8.75 31.01
N PRO A 234 -18.54 9.79 30.16
CA PRO A 234 -17.93 9.79 28.83
C PRO A 234 -16.42 9.50 28.84
N ILE A 235 -15.71 9.96 29.89
CA ILE A 235 -14.26 9.71 30.07
C ILE A 235 -13.99 8.23 30.29
N ILE A 236 -14.78 7.56 31.14
CA ILE A 236 -14.62 6.12 31.42
C ILE A 236 -14.88 5.30 30.16
N LEU A 237 -15.92 5.66 29.39
CA LEU A 237 -16.23 5.00 28.12
C LEU A 237 -15.12 5.21 27.08
N PHE A 238 -14.56 6.42 27.02
CA PHE A 238 -13.43 6.72 26.15
C PHE A 238 -12.19 5.88 26.53
N VAL A 239 -11.85 5.80 27.82
CA VAL A 239 -10.73 4.97 28.29
C VAL A 239 -10.97 3.49 27.97
N ALA A 240 -12.18 2.98 28.18
CA ALA A 240 -12.52 1.60 27.84
C ALA A 240 -12.35 1.31 26.35
N LEU A 241 -12.75 2.26 25.49
CA LEU A 241 -12.54 2.18 24.04
C LEU A 241 -11.04 2.16 23.70
N VAL A 242 -10.24 3.05 24.29
CA VAL A 242 -8.78 3.09 24.08
C VAL A 242 -8.14 1.76 24.47
N VAL A 243 -8.52 1.19 25.62
CA VAL A 243 -8.01 -0.12 26.08
C VAL A 243 -8.40 -1.23 25.10
N ALA A 244 -9.64 -1.24 24.62
CA ALA A 244 -10.12 -2.21 23.64
C ALA A 244 -9.42 -2.12 22.27
N LEU A 245 -8.84 -0.95 21.93
CA LEU A 245 -8.07 -0.74 20.70
C LEU A 245 -6.61 -1.18 20.79
N ILE A 246 -6.09 -1.47 21.99
CA ILE A 246 -4.69 -1.92 22.15
C ILE A 246 -4.42 -3.22 21.39
N PRO A 247 -5.21 -4.31 21.56
CA PRO A 247 -4.94 -5.55 20.83
C PRO A 247 -4.93 -5.43 19.30
N PRO A 248 -5.91 -4.79 18.63
CA PRO A 248 -5.85 -4.63 17.18
C PRO A 248 -4.68 -3.76 16.74
N ALA A 249 -4.29 -2.72 17.51
CA ALA A 249 -3.11 -1.93 17.20
C ALA A 249 -1.82 -2.76 17.27
N VAL A 250 -1.65 -3.59 18.30
CA VAL A 250 -0.49 -4.49 18.42
C VAL A 250 -0.46 -5.52 17.28
N SER A 251 -1.62 -6.08 16.92
CA SER A 251 -1.76 -7.01 15.79
C SER A 251 -1.32 -6.34 14.49
N MET A 252 -1.82 -5.13 14.18
CA MET A 252 -1.44 -4.36 13.00
C MET A 252 0.07 -4.10 12.93
N ILE A 253 0.70 -3.71 14.04
CA ILE A 253 2.15 -3.46 14.09
C ILE A 253 2.95 -4.74 13.75
N ARG A 254 2.54 -5.90 14.28
CA ARG A 254 3.20 -7.18 13.97
C ARG A 254 3.05 -7.55 12.50
N THR A 255 1.85 -7.41 11.95
CA THR A 255 1.57 -7.66 10.54
C THR A 255 2.39 -6.75 9.64
N LEU A 256 2.53 -5.46 9.98
CA LEU A 256 3.34 -4.50 9.23
C LEU A 256 4.81 -4.94 9.18
N ARG A 257 5.40 -5.29 10.32
CA ARG A 257 6.81 -5.76 10.38
C ARG A 257 7.03 -7.03 9.57
N GLN A 258 6.07 -7.95 9.59
CA GLN A 258 6.18 -9.18 8.81
C GLN A 258 6.03 -8.90 7.30
N SER A 259 5.13 -7.98 6.92
CA SER A 259 4.99 -7.50 5.55
C SER A 259 6.28 -6.84 5.05
N GLU A 260 6.91 -5.99 5.86
CA GLU A 260 8.20 -5.34 5.55
C GLU A 260 9.29 -6.38 5.22
N ARG A 261 9.50 -7.37 6.10
CA ARG A 261 10.46 -8.47 5.88
C ARG A 261 10.17 -9.26 4.60
N ARG A 262 8.90 -9.54 4.34
CA ARG A 262 8.49 -10.26 3.13
C ARG A 262 8.76 -9.45 1.87
N ASN A 263 8.51 -8.15 1.92
CA ASN A 263 8.77 -7.23 0.82
C ASN A 263 10.27 -7.08 0.53
N GLU A 264 11.14 -7.18 1.53
CA GLU A 264 12.60 -7.22 1.33
C GLU A 264 13.02 -8.47 0.53
N ILE A 265 12.53 -9.65 0.93
CA ILE A 265 12.80 -10.91 0.21
C ILE A 265 12.32 -10.82 -1.25
N LEU A 266 11.09 -10.34 -1.46
CA LEU A 266 10.51 -10.19 -2.79
C LEU A 266 11.26 -9.16 -3.64
N SER A 267 11.78 -8.09 -3.01
CA SER A 267 12.60 -7.07 -3.66
C SER A 267 13.91 -7.66 -4.19
N GLU A 268 14.62 -8.44 -3.37
CA GLU A 268 15.87 -9.07 -3.77
C GLU A 268 15.66 -10.10 -4.89
N LEU A 269 14.59 -10.90 -4.81
CA LEU A 269 14.22 -11.83 -5.88
C LEU A 269 13.90 -11.09 -7.19
N ALA A 270 13.19 -9.96 -7.11
CA ALA A 270 12.82 -9.20 -8.31
C ALA A 270 14.02 -8.53 -8.96
N LYS A 271 14.97 -8.00 -8.17
CA LYS A 271 16.25 -7.49 -8.68
C LYS A 271 17.04 -8.58 -9.41
N TYR A 272 17.12 -9.78 -8.83
CA TYR A 272 17.78 -10.92 -9.46
C TYR A 272 17.10 -11.32 -10.78
N GLN A 273 15.77 -11.40 -10.80
CA GLN A 273 15.00 -11.72 -12.01
C GLN A 273 15.17 -10.67 -13.12
N GLU A 274 15.17 -9.39 -12.77
CA GLU A 274 15.37 -8.31 -13.75
C GLU A 274 16.80 -8.35 -14.31
N HIS A 275 17.81 -8.60 -13.47
CA HIS A 275 19.18 -8.74 -13.93
C HIS A 275 19.38 -9.94 -14.88
N LEU A 276 18.76 -11.10 -14.58
CA LEU A 276 18.77 -12.25 -15.48
C LEU A 276 18.09 -11.94 -16.81
N ARG A 277 17.00 -11.17 -16.79
CA ARG A 277 16.29 -10.74 -17.99
C ARG A 277 17.18 -9.84 -18.87
N GLU A 278 17.85 -8.85 -18.28
CA GLU A 278 18.79 -7.99 -19.00
C GLU A 278 19.93 -8.79 -19.64
N ALA A 279 20.48 -9.76 -18.91
CA ALA A 279 21.52 -10.65 -19.44
C ALA A 279 21.01 -11.50 -20.62
N ALA A 280 19.78 -12.00 -20.55
CA ALA A 280 19.15 -12.77 -21.64
C ALA A 280 18.84 -11.90 -22.86
N GLU A 281 18.42 -10.64 -22.67
CA GLU A 281 18.17 -9.69 -23.76
C GLU A 281 19.48 -9.20 -24.43
N ALA A 282 20.60 -9.19 -23.70
CA ALA A 282 21.93 -8.81 -24.22
C ALA A 282 22.69 -9.96 -24.95
N ALA A 283 22.37 -11.22 -24.65
CA ALA A 283 23.03 -12.39 -25.24
C ALA A 283 22.89 -12.53 -26.79
N PRO A 284 21.74 -12.20 -27.42
CA PRO A 284 21.59 -12.20 -28.88
C PRO A 284 22.47 -11.17 -29.58
N THR A 285 22.65 -9.99 -28.97
CA THR A 285 23.47 -8.89 -29.51
C THR A 285 24.97 -9.18 -29.51
N LEU A 286 25.47 -9.95 -28.53
CA LEU A 286 26.89 -10.36 -28.47
C LEU A 286 27.24 -11.46 -29.50
N ARG A 287 26.29 -12.33 -29.86
CA ARG A 287 26.51 -13.34 -30.91
C ARG A 287 26.54 -12.71 -32.31
N ALA A 288 25.85 -11.58 -32.52
CA ALA A 288 25.87 -10.87 -33.79
C ALA A 288 27.16 -10.05 -33.99
N SER A 289 27.81 -9.57 -32.92
CA SER A 289 29.05 -8.78 -33.01
C SER A 289 30.35 -9.61 -33.00
N GLN A 290 30.30 -10.87 -32.59
CA GLN A 290 31.44 -11.80 -32.67
C GLN A 290 31.49 -12.61 -33.98
N GLY A 291 30.54 -12.36 -34.89
CA GLY A 291 30.41 -13.04 -36.19
C GLY A 291 30.66 -12.16 -37.42
N SER A 292 31.29 -10.98 -37.26
CA SER A 292 31.71 -10.11 -38.37
C SER A 292 33.22 -10.08 -38.53
#